data_AF-A0A957MY63-F1
#
_entry.id   AF-A0A957MY63-F1
#
_cell.length_a   1.000
_cell.length_b   1.000
_cell.length_c   1.000
_cell.angle_alpha   90.00
_cell.angle_beta   90.00
_cell.angle_gamma   90.00
#
_symmetry.space_group_name_H-M   'P 1'
#
loop_
_entity.id
_entity.type
_entity.pdbx_description
1 polymer ?
#
loop_
_entity_poly.entity_id
_entity_poly.type
_entity_poly.pdbx_seq_one_letter_code
_entity_poly.pdbx_strand_id
1 'polypeptide(L)'
;MPAVTCFQCGHTVEISPDAERCELCGTNLRRLISAEQASRYFYRRAADLSAKGDVAEAQNEVQRGLAYQPSSELHLLGAILCKRQARYDDMRHHIAAIPVDDVLRGEAEWMLRSHQARQRQSPDQRRAQEQAPPPDDELLPTLMDEVRPSPHKAPPRSRLPALVAFMAMMALLVLLGWYFWQEQPSWLAGLLPAPSVAAPAAQPILPAPEKAAATLVPVELVAPTTAVATATELPPTPTVAVAPDLAKQAAEPIAASSPEAVVQSKSYDLRTVLIEAQRPDLAENVTGRLEGGTLVIEGSVASEAARAELEELVLRLPGVDAASVVNVLVRPPATYTVQEGDSLWTISLELYGTPDRIEDLFAANRDILPSANALSVGMVLQVPPVE
;
A
#
# COMPACT_ATOMS: atom_id res chain seq x y z
N MET A 1 9.21 25.25 26.18
CA MET A 1 9.19 24.03 27.04
C MET A 1 7.92 24.08 27.87
N PRO A 2 7.31 22.97 28.32
CA PRO A 2 6.10 23.05 29.13
C PRO A 2 6.42 23.58 30.53
N ALA A 3 5.68 24.62 30.95
CA ALA A 3 5.70 25.12 32.32
C ALA A 3 4.74 24.27 33.17
N VAL A 4 5.24 23.71 34.27
CA VAL A 4 4.46 22.84 35.16
C VAL A 4 4.63 23.30 36.61
N THR A 5 3.56 23.24 37.39
CA THR A 5 3.60 23.56 38.82
C THR A 5 4.17 22.39 39.61
N CYS A 6 5.25 22.63 40.35
CA CYS A 6 5.84 21.63 41.24
C CYS A 6 4.88 21.30 42.39
N PHE A 7 4.55 20.02 42.56
CA PHE A 7 3.64 19.58 43.63
C PHE A 7 4.22 19.73 45.04
N GLN A 8 5.54 19.89 45.17
CA GLN A 8 6.22 20.00 46.46
C GLN A 8 6.38 21.46 46.93
N CYS A 9 6.77 22.39 46.04
CA CYS A 9 7.03 23.78 46.39
C CYS A 9 6.01 24.78 45.83
N GLY A 10 5.06 24.34 44.99
CA GLY A 10 4.01 25.19 44.42
C GLY A 10 4.47 26.16 43.33
N HIS A 11 5.78 26.27 43.06
CA HIS A 11 6.31 27.14 42.01
C HIS A 11 6.14 26.51 40.62
N THR A 12 5.84 27.37 39.64
CA THR A 12 5.88 27.02 38.22
C THR A 12 7.34 26.91 37.77
N VAL A 13 7.71 25.74 37.24
CA VAL A 13 9.05 25.45 36.74
C VAL A 13 8.96 24.86 35.33
N GLU A 14 9.96 25.12 34.50
CA GLU A 14 10.07 24.46 33.21
C GLU A 14 10.72 23.09 33.39
N ILE A 15 10.11 22.06 32.79
CA ILE A 15 10.64 20.70 32.84
C ILE A 15 10.84 20.16 31.42
N SER A 16 11.84 19.30 31.27
CA SER A 16 12.11 18.60 30.01
C SER A 16 12.74 17.24 30.29
N PRO A 17 12.84 16.34 29.30
CA PRO A 17 13.53 15.06 29.48
C PRO A 17 14.99 15.18 29.94
N ASP A 18 15.66 16.31 29.67
CA ASP A 18 17.00 16.60 30.18
C ASP A 18 16.99 17.25 31.58
N ALA A 19 15.88 17.89 31.97
CA ALA A 19 15.69 18.59 33.23
C ALA A 19 14.40 18.09 33.92
N GLU A 20 14.47 16.88 34.48
CA GLU A 20 13.31 16.22 35.11
C GLU A 20 13.06 16.66 36.55
N ARG A 21 13.96 17.45 37.13
CA ARG A 21 13.90 17.87 38.54
C ARG A 21 13.54 19.33 38.64
N CYS A 22 12.74 19.66 39.65
CA CYS A 22 12.47 21.04 40.00
C CYS A 22 13.78 21.77 40.34
N GLU A 23 14.05 22.89 39.69
CA GLU A 23 15.26 23.69 39.90
C GLU A 23 15.37 24.28 41.31
N LEU A 24 14.22 24.48 41.98
CA LEU A 24 14.17 25.11 43.31
C LEU A 24 14.27 24.12 44.46
N CYS A 25 13.57 22.99 44.37
CA CYS A 25 13.47 22.03 45.48
C CYS A 25 14.02 20.63 45.16
N GLY A 26 14.49 20.39 43.94
CA GLY A 26 15.11 19.11 43.54
C GLY A 26 14.14 17.93 43.36
N THR A 27 12.84 18.14 43.61
CA THR A 27 11.79 17.13 43.46
C THR A 27 11.77 16.57 42.04
N ASN A 28 11.65 15.25 41.88
CA ASN A 28 11.53 14.62 40.57
C ASN A 28 10.11 14.85 40.01
N LEU A 29 10.04 15.53 38.88
CA LEU A 29 8.82 15.89 38.16
C LEU A 29 8.67 15.08 36.86
N ARG A 30 9.46 14.01 36.66
CA ARG A 30 9.44 13.18 35.43
C ARG A 30 8.03 12.73 35.04
N ARG A 31 7.23 12.32 36.04
CA ARG A 31 5.85 11.83 35.83
C ARG A 31 4.90 12.88 35.27
N LEU A 32 5.26 14.17 35.35
CA LEU A 32 4.48 15.27 34.80
C LEU A 32 4.81 15.52 33.32
N ILE A 33 5.85 14.89 32.77
CA ILE A 33 6.18 14.92 31.35
C ILE A 33 5.37 13.79 30.68
N SER A 34 4.40 14.16 29.85
CA SER A 34 3.62 13.18 29.09
C SER A 34 4.48 12.47 28.03
N ALA A 35 4.05 11.27 27.62
CA ALA A 35 4.70 10.51 26.56
C ALA A 35 4.81 11.30 25.24
N GLU A 36 3.75 12.02 24.86
CA GLU A 36 3.74 12.88 23.67
C GLU A 36 4.71 14.07 23.80
N GLN A 37 4.76 14.73 24.96
CA GLN A 37 5.72 15.82 25.20
C GLN A 37 7.17 15.30 25.12
N ALA A 38 7.44 14.12 25.67
CA ALA A 38 8.75 13.50 25.60
C ALA A 38 9.11 13.14 24.14
N SER A 39 8.23 12.47 23.39
CA SER A 39 8.50 12.10 22.00
C SER A 39 8.76 13.33 21.14
N ARG A 40 7.91 14.37 21.26
CA ARG A 40 8.05 15.64 20.52
C ARG A 40 9.35 16.37 20.85
N TYR A 41 9.80 16.32 22.11
CA TYR A 41 11.08 16.90 22.51
C TYR A 41 12.26 16.24 21.78
N PHE A 42 12.36 14.91 21.83
CA PHE A 42 13.44 14.18 21.17
C PHE A 42 13.36 14.27 19.65
N TYR A 43 12.15 14.22 19.09
CA TYR A 43 11.95 14.35 17.64
C TYR A 43 12.47 15.70 17.12
N ARG A 44 12.07 16.82 17.74
CA ARG A 44 12.51 18.15 17.30
C ARG A 44 14.02 18.29 17.40
N ARG A 45 14.61 17.86 18.52
CA ARG A 45 16.07 17.95 18.71
C ARG A 45 16.85 17.10 17.71
N ALA A 46 16.41 15.88 17.46
CA ALA A 46 17.02 15.01 16.44
C ALA A 46 16.86 15.59 15.02
N ALA A 47 15.71 16.16 14.70
CA ALA A 47 15.46 16.82 13.42
C ALA A 47 16.37 18.05 13.23
N ASP A 48 16.53 18.88 14.26
CA ASP A 48 17.41 20.05 14.25
C ASP A 48 18.88 19.66 14.06
N LEU A 49 19.35 18.61 14.74
CA LEU A 49 20.70 18.06 14.55
C LEU A 49 20.90 17.52 13.13
N SER A 50 19.91 16.79 12.61
CA SER A 50 19.91 16.26 11.26
C SER A 50 19.92 17.37 10.20
N ALA A 51 19.24 18.49 10.45
CA ALA A 51 19.20 19.66 9.59
C ALA A 51 20.55 20.40 9.56
N LYS A 52 21.30 20.39 10.68
CA LYS A 52 22.67 20.93 10.75
C LYS A 52 23.71 20.04 10.04
N GLY A 53 23.34 18.80 9.70
CA GLY A 53 24.22 17.82 9.07
C GLY A 53 24.82 16.81 10.05
N ASP A 54 24.56 16.95 11.34
CA ASP A 54 25.07 16.08 12.40
C ASP A 54 24.21 14.81 12.53
N VAL A 55 24.18 14.00 11.46
CA VAL A 55 23.29 12.82 11.37
C VAL A 55 23.61 11.77 12.43
N ALA A 56 24.87 11.65 12.86
CA ALA A 56 25.27 10.72 13.92
C ALA A 56 24.73 11.16 15.29
N GLU A 57 24.79 12.45 15.59
CA GLU A 57 24.25 13.00 16.85
C GLU A 57 22.72 12.94 16.85
N ALA A 58 22.08 13.19 15.71
CA ALA A 58 20.65 12.99 15.53
C ALA A 58 20.22 11.53 15.83
N GLN A 59 21.00 10.53 15.39
CA GLN A 59 20.72 9.13 15.70
C GLN A 59 20.87 8.82 17.19
N ASN A 60 21.92 9.35 17.83
CA ASN A 60 22.09 9.22 19.28
C ASN A 60 20.90 9.83 20.03
N GLU A 61 20.39 10.96 19.57
CA GLU A 61 19.24 11.63 20.17
C GLU A 61 17.95 10.81 20.00
N VAL A 62 17.72 10.22 18.82
CA VAL A 62 16.62 9.27 18.61
C VAL A 62 16.75 8.07 19.53
N GLN A 63 17.95 7.50 19.69
CA GLN A 63 18.17 6.35 20.56
C GLN A 63 17.93 6.69 22.04
N ARG A 64 18.35 7.89 22.49
CA ARG A 64 18.01 8.41 23.83
C ARG A 64 16.50 8.54 24.00
N GLY A 65 15.81 9.08 23.00
CA GLY A 65 14.36 9.24 23.02
C GLY A 65 13.63 7.90 23.08
N LEU A 66 14.03 6.92 22.28
CA LEU A 66 13.44 5.57 22.30
C LEU A 66 13.68 4.84 23.62
N ALA A 67 14.85 5.03 24.24
CA ALA A 67 15.14 4.50 25.58
C ALA A 67 14.32 5.20 26.67
N TYR A 68 13.94 6.47 26.43
CA TYR A 68 13.11 7.26 27.34
C TYR A 68 11.63 6.88 27.24
N GLN A 69 11.11 6.90 26.01
CA GLN A 69 9.73 6.62 25.65
C GLN A 69 9.69 6.05 24.22
N PRO A 70 9.35 4.76 24.03
CA PRO A 70 9.19 4.21 22.69
C PRO A 70 8.02 4.91 21.98
N SER A 71 8.26 5.34 20.74
CA SER A 71 7.28 6.04 19.90
C SER A 71 7.52 5.70 18.43
N SER A 72 6.42 5.50 17.69
CA SER A 72 6.42 5.23 16.25
C SER A 72 7.07 6.36 15.45
N GLU A 73 6.86 7.62 15.85
CA GLU A 73 7.48 8.79 15.21
C GLU A 73 9.01 8.76 15.32
N LEU A 74 9.53 8.39 16.49
CA LEU A 74 10.97 8.28 16.71
C LEU A 74 11.57 7.10 15.94
N HIS A 75 10.85 5.98 15.83
CA HIS A 75 11.27 4.86 15.00
C HIS A 75 11.30 5.26 13.51
N LEU A 76 10.29 5.94 13.00
CA LEU A 76 10.25 6.40 11.61
C LEU A 76 11.38 7.39 11.32
N LEU A 77 11.61 8.37 12.20
CA LEU A 77 12.74 9.30 12.09
C LEU A 77 14.08 8.54 12.11
N GLY A 78 14.25 7.59 13.02
CA GLY A 78 15.42 6.71 13.06
C GLY A 78 15.65 5.97 11.74
N ALA A 79 14.59 5.41 11.15
CA ALA A 79 14.67 4.76 9.83
C ALA A 79 15.13 5.72 8.73
N ILE A 80 14.60 6.95 8.69
CA ILE A 80 15.02 7.99 7.73
C ILE A 80 16.50 8.32 7.89
N LEU A 81 16.96 8.51 9.13
CA LEU A 81 18.37 8.83 9.42
C LEU A 81 19.30 7.66 9.06
N CYS A 82 18.92 6.42 9.35
CA CYS A 82 19.67 5.22 8.96
C CYS A 82 19.76 5.08 7.44
N LYS A 83 18.67 5.36 6.71
CA LYS A 83 18.65 5.35 5.25
C LYS A 83 19.63 6.37 4.66
N ARG A 84 19.73 7.58 5.24
CA ARG A 84 20.69 8.62 4.79
C ARG A 84 22.15 8.18 4.93
N GLN A 85 22.45 7.34 5.93
CA GLN A 85 23.79 6.80 6.17
C GLN A 85 24.04 5.45 5.47
N ALA A 86 23.14 5.01 4.60
CA ALA A 86 23.18 3.68 3.97
C ALA A 86 23.21 2.49 4.96
N ARG A 87 22.73 2.70 6.20
CA ARG A 87 22.59 1.66 7.24
C ARG A 87 21.23 0.98 7.11
N TYR A 88 21.07 0.18 6.07
CA TYR A 88 19.76 -0.40 5.72
C TYR A 88 19.29 -1.50 6.68
N ASP A 89 20.20 -2.15 7.41
CA ASP A 89 19.83 -3.12 8.44
C ASP A 89 19.14 -2.41 9.60
N ASP A 90 19.75 -1.36 10.14
CA ASP A 90 19.16 -0.58 11.23
C ASP A 90 17.84 0.09 10.81
N MET A 91 17.76 0.59 9.56
CA MET A 91 16.51 1.09 8.98
C MET A 91 15.39 0.04 9.06
N ARG A 92 15.68 -1.23 8.71
CA ARG A 92 14.70 -2.32 8.79
C ARG A 92 14.29 -2.63 10.22
N HIS A 93 15.22 -2.59 11.18
CA HIS A 93 14.92 -2.78 12.60
C HIS A 93 13.97 -1.69 13.13
N HIS A 94 14.21 -0.43 12.76
CA HIS A 94 13.32 0.67 13.13
C HIS A 94 11.91 0.51 12.53
N ILE A 95 11.81 0.17 11.25
CA ILE A 95 10.52 -0.06 10.59
C ILE A 95 9.79 -1.22 11.28
N ALA A 96 10.46 -2.33 11.59
CA ALA A 96 9.84 -3.47 12.26
C ALA A 96 9.31 -3.15 13.67
N ALA A 97 9.92 -2.18 14.36
CA ALA A 97 9.55 -1.78 15.73
C ALA A 97 8.31 -0.88 15.81
N ILE A 98 7.91 -0.21 14.72
CA ILE A 98 6.61 0.48 14.65
C ILE A 98 5.50 -0.57 14.84
N PRO A 99 4.33 -0.29 15.44
CA PRO A 99 3.19 -1.22 15.53
C PRO A 99 2.40 -1.36 14.22
N VAL A 100 1.75 -2.50 13.96
CA VAL A 100 1.02 -2.74 12.69
C VAL A 100 -0.19 -1.82 12.55
N ASP A 101 -0.87 -1.55 13.66
CA ASP A 101 -2.09 -0.72 13.69
C ASP A 101 -1.80 0.79 13.76
N ASP A 102 -0.54 1.20 13.65
CA ASP A 102 -0.14 2.61 13.72
C ASP A 102 -0.32 3.32 12.37
N VAL A 103 -0.76 4.58 12.40
CA VAL A 103 -0.95 5.41 11.19
C VAL A 103 0.35 5.53 10.38
N LEU A 104 1.51 5.56 11.06
CA LEU A 104 2.83 5.69 10.42
C LEU A 104 3.34 4.38 9.82
N ARG A 105 2.62 3.26 10.02
CA ARG A 105 2.99 1.96 9.45
C ARG A 105 3.07 2.02 7.93
N GLY A 106 2.08 2.63 7.29
CA GLY A 106 1.99 2.70 5.82
C GLY A 106 3.19 3.39 5.20
N GLU A 107 3.64 4.50 5.80
CA GLU A 107 4.83 5.25 5.38
C GLU A 107 6.12 4.42 5.56
N ALA A 108 6.24 3.74 6.70
CA ALA A 108 7.39 2.90 7.00
C ALA A 108 7.52 1.73 6.01
N GLU A 109 6.40 1.08 5.67
CA GLU A 109 6.38 0.02 4.66
C GLU A 109 6.64 0.54 3.25
N TRP A 110 6.08 1.69 2.89
CA TRP A 110 6.35 2.32 1.62
C TRP A 110 7.86 2.58 1.45
N MET A 111 8.53 3.04 2.51
CA MET A 111 9.98 3.24 2.50
C MET A 111 10.74 1.94 2.22
N LEU A 112 10.31 0.82 2.82
CA LEU A 112 10.88 -0.51 2.59
C LEU A 112 10.67 -0.97 1.13
N ARG A 113 9.44 -0.88 0.62
CA ARG A 113 9.10 -1.26 -0.77
C ARG A 113 9.85 -0.41 -1.80
N SER A 114 9.89 0.90 -1.59
CA SER A 114 10.62 1.86 -2.44
C SER A 114 12.13 1.56 -2.46
N HIS A 115 12.71 1.18 -1.32
CA HIS A 115 14.11 0.77 -1.26
C HIS A 115 14.36 -0.54 -2.03
N GLN A 116 13.52 -1.57 -1.83
CA GLN A 116 13.62 -2.83 -2.57
C GLN A 116 13.46 -2.66 -4.08
N ALA A 117 12.55 -1.79 -4.53
CA ALA A 117 12.36 -1.49 -5.94
C ALA A 117 13.63 -0.90 -6.58
N ARG A 118 14.26 0.09 -5.93
CA ARG A 118 15.55 0.64 -6.37
C ARG A 118 16.65 -0.41 -6.41
N GLN A 119 16.71 -1.27 -5.39
CA GLN A 119 17.69 -2.36 -5.34
C GLN A 119 17.50 -3.40 -6.44
N ARG A 120 16.30 -3.58 -6.99
CA ARG A 120 16.06 -4.48 -8.14
C ARG A 120 16.44 -3.83 -9.48
N GLN A 121 16.32 -2.51 -9.59
CA GLN A 121 16.73 -1.77 -10.80
C GLN A 121 18.25 -1.65 -10.95
N SER A 122 18.99 -1.47 -9.85
CA SER A 122 20.47 -1.37 -9.88
C SER A 122 21.22 -2.59 -10.45
N PRO A 123 20.83 -3.87 -10.19
CA PRO A 123 21.49 -5.02 -10.81
C PRO A 123 21.32 -5.06 -12.33
N ASP A 124 20.16 -4.64 -12.86
CA ASP A 124 19.96 -4.52 -14.30
C ASP A 124 20.74 -3.34 -14.89
N GLN A 125 20.85 -2.21 -14.18
CA GLN A 125 21.68 -1.08 -14.62
C GLN A 125 23.17 -1.42 -14.63
N ARG A 126 23.71 -2.11 -13.61
CA ARG A 126 25.12 -2.54 -13.61
C ARG A 126 25.41 -3.52 -14.75
N ARG A 127 24.51 -4.47 -15.02
CA ARG A 127 24.61 -5.37 -16.19
C ARG A 127 24.54 -4.62 -17.52
N ALA A 128 23.67 -3.63 -17.64
CA ALA A 128 23.56 -2.79 -18.84
C ALA A 128 24.82 -1.91 -19.04
N GLN A 129 25.45 -1.47 -17.96
CA GLN A 129 26.67 -0.64 -17.99
C GLN A 129 27.93 -1.47 -18.29
N GLU A 130 28.02 -2.72 -17.80
CA GLU A 130 29.06 -3.69 -18.19
C GLU A 130 28.90 -4.21 -19.62
N GLN A 131 27.71 -4.09 -20.21
CA GLN A 131 27.41 -4.46 -21.59
C GLN A 131 27.39 -3.25 -22.55
N ALA A 132 27.65 -2.04 -22.05
CA ALA A 132 27.76 -0.87 -22.89
C ALA A 132 29.05 -0.97 -23.73
N PRO A 133 28.98 -0.75 -25.06
CA PRO A 133 30.19 -0.62 -25.87
C PRO A 133 31.03 0.57 -25.34
N PRO A 134 32.38 0.49 -25.42
CA PRO A 134 33.23 1.58 -24.97
C PRO A 134 32.90 2.88 -25.73
N PRO A 135 33.08 4.05 -25.08
CA PRO A 135 32.73 5.34 -25.67
C PRO A 135 33.59 5.65 -26.92
N ASP A 136 32.99 6.38 -27.86
CA ASP A 136 33.50 6.66 -29.22
C ASP A 136 34.88 7.36 -29.28
N ASP A 137 35.41 7.85 -28.16
CA ASP A 137 36.74 8.47 -28.07
C ASP A 137 37.89 7.45 -28.25
N GLU A 138 37.62 6.15 -28.14
CA GLU A 138 38.59 5.07 -28.38
C GLU A 138 38.54 4.53 -29.84
N LEU A 139 37.69 5.10 -30.71
CA LEU A 139 37.47 4.69 -32.10
C LEU A 139 38.10 5.62 -33.15
N LEU A 140 39.10 6.44 -32.78
CA LEU A 140 39.85 7.22 -33.77
C LEU A 140 40.99 6.37 -34.39
N PRO A 141 40.99 6.16 -35.72
CA PRO A 141 41.99 5.32 -36.38
C PRO A 141 43.30 6.07 -36.54
N THR A 142 44.34 5.66 -35.81
CA THR A 142 45.73 5.93 -36.18
C THR A 142 46.22 4.84 -37.12
N LEU A 143 46.40 5.22 -38.37
CA LEU A 143 47.04 4.48 -39.47
C LEU A 143 46.31 3.23 -39.98
N MET A 144 45.94 3.34 -41.24
CA MET A 144 45.38 2.29 -42.08
C MET A 144 46.54 1.43 -42.60
N ASP A 145 46.73 0.23 -42.04
CA ASP A 145 47.14 -0.94 -42.83
C ASP A 145 46.88 -2.26 -42.12
N GLU A 146 46.70 -3.29 -42.93
CA GLU A 146 46.39 -4.70 -42.64
C GLU A 146 44.92 -5.06 -42.31
N VAL A 147 44.21 -5.33 -43.41
CA VAL A 147 43.01 -6.17 -43.46
C VAL A 147 43.33 -7.55 -42.87
N ARG A 148 42.87 -7.82 -41.65
CA ARG A 148 42.70 -9.17 -41.09
C ARG A 148 41.22 -9.39 -40.74
N PRO A 149 40.59 -10.47 -41.21
CA PRO A 149 39.25 -10.81 -40.76
C PRO A 149 39.33 -11.26 -39.29
N SER A 150 38.79 -10.45 -38.37
CA SER A 150 38.59 -10.87 -36.98
C SER A 150 37.33 -11.73 -36.87
N PRO A 151 37.38 -12.83 -36.10
CA PRO A 151 36.27 -13.77 -35.96
C PRO A 151 35.17 -13.18 -35.07
N HIS A 152 33.90 -13.38 -35.45
CA HIS A 152 32.76 -13.09 -34.59
C HIS A 152 32.88 -13.86 -33.26
N LYS A 153 33.01 -13.16 -32.13
CA LYS A 153 32.84 -13.75 -30.79
C LYS A 153 31.35 -13.99 -30.53
N ALA A 154 30.95 -15.25 -30.61
CA ALA A 154 29.66 -15.73 -30.10
C ALA A 154 29.60 -15.62 -28.55
N PRO A 155 28.41 -15.51 -27.94
CA PRO A 155 28.28 -15.36 -26.49
C PRO A 155 28.87 -16.57 -25.75
N PRO A 156 29.45 -16.40 -24.53
CA PRO A 156 29.92 -17.53 -23.76
C PRO A 156 28.72 -18.34 -23.26
N ARG A 157 28.41 -19.43 -23.96
CA ARG A 157 27.60 -20.52 -23.41
C ARG A 157 28.42 -21.16 -22.29
N SER A 158 27.95 -21.06 -21.05
CA SER A 158 28.55 -21.75 -19.91
C SER A 158 28.63 -23.25 -20.22
N ARG A 159 29.86 -23.79 -20.32
CA ARG A 159 30.12 -25.22 -20.59
C ARG A 159 30.06 -26.09 -19.33
N LEU A 160 29.73 -25.52 -18.18
CA LEU A 160 29.62 -26.23 -16.91
C LEU A 160 28.48 -27.28 -16.86
N PRO A 161 27.24 -27.03 -17.32
CA PRO A 161 26.20 -28.06 -17.30
C PRO A 161 26.43 -29.19 -18.32
N ALA A 162 27.06 -28.89 -19.46
CA ALA A 162 27.33 -29.89 -20.51
C ALA A 162 28.43 -30.88 -20.12
N LEU A 163 29.47 -30.41 -19.42
CA LEU A 163 30.58 -31.27 -18.98
C LEU A 163 30.14 -32.20 -17.83
N VAL A 164 29.29 -31.70 -16.92
CA VAL A 164 28.69 -32.52 -15.85
C VAL A 164 27.73 -33.57 -16.43
N ALA A 165 26.89 -33.20 -17.41
CA ALA A 165 26.00 -34.15 -18.09
C ALA A 165 26.77 -35.22 -18.87
N PHE A 166 27.87 -34.85 -19.55
CA PHE A 166 28.71 -35.79 -20.28
C PHE A 166 29.43 -36.76 -19.33
N MET A 167 29.96 -36.26 -18.21
CA MET A 167 30.59 -37.11 -17.19
C MET A 167 29.57 -38.06 -16.54
N ALA A 168 28.35 -37.60 -16.26
CA ALA A 168 27.28 -38.45 -15.74
C ALA A 168 26.85 -39.55 -16.75
N MET A 169 26.75 -39.20 -18.03
CA MET A 169 26.42 -40.15 -19.10
C MET A 169 27.54 -41.19 -19.29
N MET A 170 28.80 -40.77 -19.25
CA MET A 170 29.94 -41.69 -19.31
C MET A 170 29.99 -42.63 -18.09
N ALA A 171 29.72 -42.11 -16.89
CA ALA A 171 29.60 -42.95 -15.69
C ALA A 171 28.45 -43.96 -15.81
N LEU A 172 27.30 -43.55 -16.38
CA LEU A 172 26.17 -44.44 -16.64
C LEU A 172 26.51 -45.53 -17.66
N LEU A 173 27.22 -45.19 -18.75
CA LEU A 173 27.65 -46.16 -19.76
C LEU A 173 28.68 -47.15 -19.21
N VAL A 174 29.60 -46.71 -18.35
CA VAL A 174 30.55 -47.59 -17.67
C VAL A 174 29.82 -48.53 -16.72
N LEU A 175 28.83 -48.05 -15.96
CA LEU A 175 28.00 -48.88 -15.08
C LEU A 175 27.14 -49.88 -15.85
N LEU A 176 26.52 -49.45 -16.97
CA LEU A 176 25.74 -50.32 -17.86
C LEU A 176 26.61 -51.37 -18.54
N GLY A 177 27.80 -50.98 -19.02
CA GLY A 177 28.78 -51.90 -19.60
C GLY A 177 29.28 -52.92 -18.59
N TRP A 178 29.57 -52.49 -17.35
CA TRP A 178 29.90 -53.39 -16.25
C TRP A 178 28.77 -54.38 -15.94
N TYR A 179 27.53 -53.89 -15.90
CA TYR A 179 26.34 -54.71 -15.67
C TYR A 179 26.13 -55.74 -16.78
N PHE A 180 26.24 -55.33 -18.05
CA PHE A 180 26.15 -56.23 -19.21
C PHE A 180 27.28 -57.28 -19.27
N TRP A 181 28.44 -56.98 -18.68
CA TRP A 181 29.53 -57.94 -18.58
C TRP A 181 29.28 -58.98 -17.47
N GLN A 182 28.60 -58.60 -16.38
CA GLN A 182 28.22 -59.52 -15.30
C GLN A 182 27.00 -60.38 -15.67
N GLU A 183 26.01 -59.84 -16.38
CA GLU A 183 24.83 -60.57 -16.84
C GLU A 183 24.71 -60.50 -18.37
N GLN A 184 25.18 -61.53 -19.07
CA GLN A 184 24.95 -61.70 -20.51
C GLN A 184 23.45 -61.94 -20.75
N PRO A 185 22.71 -61.02 -21.39
CA PRO A 185 21.28 -61.19 -21.53
C PRO A 185 20.98 -62.22 -22.62
N SER A 186 20.08 -63.15 -22.30
CA SER A 186 19.80 -64.38 -23.07
C SER A 186 19.36 -64.16 -24.52
N TRP A 187 18.90 -62.95 -24.88
CA TRP A 187 18.52 -62.58 -26.25
C TRP A 187 19.73 -62.44 -27.20
N LEU A 188 20.95 -62.23 -26.68
CA LEU A 188 22.17 -62.14 -27.50
C LEU A 188 22.60 -63.49 -28.09
N ALA A 189 22.15 -64.61 -27.54
CA ALA A 189 22.41 -65.94 -28.08
C ALA A 189 21.66 -66.23 -29.40
N GLY A 190 20.65 -65.42 -29.76
CA GLY A 190 19.87 -65.57 -31.00
C GLY A 190 20.44 -64.85 -32.22
N LEU A 191 21.51 -64.06 -32.08
CA LEU A 191 22.01 -63.14 -33.12
C LEU A 191 23.26 -63.64 -33.87
N LEU A 192 23.82 -64.79 -33.48
CA LEU A 192 24.89 -65.45 -34.23
C LEU A 192 24.27 -66.48 -35.20
N PRO A 193 24.40 -66.29 -36.53
CA PRO A 193 23.80 -67.21 -37.49
C PRO A 193 24.59 -68.53 -37.53
N ALA A 194 23.88 -69.65 -37.32
CA ALA A 194 24.36 -70.97 -37.72
C ALA A 194 24.31 -71.10 -39.26
N PRO A 195 25.25 -71.80 -39.91
CA PRO A 195 25.23 -71.96 -41.37
C PRO A 195 24.07 -72.87 -41.79
N SER A 196 23.09 -72.32 -42.52
CA SER A 196 21.92 -73.04 -43.04
C SER A 196 22.19 -73.62 -44.43
N VAL A 197 22.07 -74.94 -44.57
CA VAL A 197 21.94 -75.64 -45.86
C VAL A 197 20.48 -75.57 -46.31
N ALA A 198 20.26 -75.21 -47.57
CA ALA A 198 18.96 -75.00 -48.20
C ALA A 198 18.23 -76.31 -48.59
N ALA A 199 16.91 -76.31 -48.48
CA ALA A 199 16.00 -77.16 -49.26
C ALA A 199 14.61 -76.47 -49.36
N PRO A 200 13.94 -76.41 -50.55
CA PRO A 200 12.80 -75.51 -50.76
C PRO A 200 11.42 -76.19 -50.81
N ALA A 201 10.42 -75.34 -50.51
CA ALA A 201 9.07 -75.22 -51.10
C ALA A 201 8.00 -76.32 -50.90
N ALA A 202 6.86 -75.93 -50.30
CA ALA A 202 5.50 -76.19 -50.82
C ALA A 202 4.45 -75.32 -50.10
N GLN A 203 3.58 -74.66 -50.87
CA GLN A 203 2.37 -73.93 -50.43
C GLN A 203 1.10 -74.83 -50.61
N PRO A 204 -0.15 -74.32 -50.62
CA PRO A 204 -1.05 -74.06 -49.48
C PRO A 204 -2.42 -74.78 -49.61
N ILE A 205 -3.21 -74.92 -48.54
CA ILE A 205 -4.63 -75.34 -48.67
C ILE A 205 -5.53 -74.65 -47.60
N LEU A 206 -6.63 -74.06 -48.09
CA LEU A 206 -7.88 -73.62 -47.43
C LEU A 206 -9.01 -74.57 -47.94
N PRO A 207 -10.29 -74.62 -47.45
CA PRO A 207 -11.02 -73.74 -46.52
C PRO A 207 -12.08 -74.42 -45.55
N ALA A 208 -12.76 -73.56 -44.76
CA ALA A 208 -14.20 -73.57 -44.37
C ALA A 208 -14.70 -74.52 -43.23
N PRO A 209 -15.96 -74.38 -42.74
CA PRO A 209 -16.47 -73.32 -41.84
C PRO A 209 -17.37 -73.86 -40.68
N GLU A 210 -18.11 -72.96 -40.02
CA GLU A 210 -19.43 -73.12 -39.35
C GLU A 210 -19.55 -73.22 -37.81
N LYS A 211 -20.50 -72.38 -37.33
CA LYS A 211 -21.39 -72.46 -36.13
C LYS A 211 -20.77 -72.25 -34.75
N ALA A 212 -21.46 -71.72 -33.75
CA ALA A 212 -22.67 -70.89 -33.62
C ALA A 212 -22.78 -70.60 -32.10
N ALA A 213 -23.30 -69.41 -31.78
CA ALA A 213 -24.08 -69.03 -30.60
C ALA A 213 -23.93 -69.83 -29.27
N ALA A 214 -23.61 -69.11 -28.20
CA ALA A 214 -24.38 -69.22 -26.95
C ALA A 214 -24.21 -67.98 -26.07
N THR A 215 -25.29 -67.22 -26.01
CA THR A 215 -25.61 -66.17 -25.03
C THR A 215 -25.85 -66.76 -23.64
N LEU A 216 -25.27 -66.17 -22.59
CA LEU A 216 -25.80 -66.15 -21.21
C LEU A 216 -25.34 -64.82 -20.58
N VAL A 217 -26.16 -63.77 -20.67
CA VAL A 217 -27.05 -63.21 -19.62
C VAL A 217 -26.32 -62.83 -18.31
N PRO A 218 -26.41 -61.55 -17.89
CA PRO A 218 -25.82 -61.02 -16.66
C PRO A 218 -26.79 -61.16 -15.48
N VAL A 219 -26.25 -61.39 -14.28
CA VAL A 219 -27.01 -61.25 -13.03
C VAL A 219 -26.08 -60.70 -11.96
N GLU A 220 -26.30 -59.44 -11.57
CA GLU A 220 -26.12 -59.05 -10.17
C GLU A 220 -27.25 -58.07 -9.81
N LEU A 221 -28.23 -58.58 -9.05
CA LEU A 221 -29.33 -57.86 -8.43
C LEU A 221 -28.76 -56.88 -7.39
N VAL A 222 -29.10 -55.59 -7.43
CA VAL A 222 -30.24 -54.95 -6.74
C VAL A 222 -30.24 -55.15 -5.21
N ALA A 223 -29.98 -54.05 -4.49
CA ALA A 223 -30.79 -53.64 -3.35
C ALA A 223 -30.75 -52.10 -3.19
N PRO A 224 -31.93 -51.43 -3.11
CA PRO A 224 -32.10 -50.00 -2.85
C PRO A 224 -32.57 -49.74 -1.40
N THR A 225 -32.89 -48.47 -1.09
CA THR A 225 -33.75 -47.93 0.02
C THR A 225 -32.97 -46.88 0.83
N THR A 226 -33.12 -45.58 0.57
CA THR A 226 -34.12 -44.59 1.09
C THR A 226 -34.14 -44.37 2.61
N ALA A 227 -34.24 -43.08 2.94
CA ALA A 227 -34.95 -42.49 4.09
C ALA A 227 -34.25 -42.63 5.46
N VAL A 228 -34.32 -41.71 6.42
CA VAL A 228 -35.03 -40.43 6.63
C VAL A 228 -34.47 -39.90 7.98
N ALA A 229 -34.54 -38.57 8.19
CA ALA A 229 -34.66 -37.82 9.46
C ALA A 229 -33.94 -38.35 10.74
N THR A 230 -33.46 -37.49 11.64
CA THR A 230 -34.32 -36.57 12.37
C THR A 230 -33.44 -35.60 13.16
N ALA A 231 -33.86 -34.33 13.14
CA ALA A 231 -33.50 -33.33 14.13
C ALA A 231 -33.92 -33.78 15.54
N THR A 232 -33.24 -33.28 16.55
CA THR A 232 -33.84 -33.14 17.89
C THR A 232 -33.73 -31.69 18.30
N GLU A 233 -34.91 -31.12 18.45
CA GLU A 233 -35.27 -29.78 18.89
C GLU A 233 -35.35 -29.69 20.42
N LEU A 234 -35.18 -28.45 20.92
CA LEU A 234 -35.95 -27.79 22.00
C LEU A 234 -35.66 -28.13 23.48
N PRO A 235 -35.88 -27.18 24.43
CA PRO A 235 -36.97 -26.20 24.43
C PRO A 235 -36.65 -24.73 24.80
N PRO A 236 -37.65 -23.83 24.68
CA PRO A 236 -37.51 -22.38 24.70
C PRO A 236 -38.26 -21.70 25.87
N THR A 237 -38.43 -20.37 25.74
CA THR A 237 -39.32 -19.39 26.42
C THR A 237 -38.80 -18.62 27.64
N PRO A 238 -39.28 -17.36 27.87
CA PRO A 238 -40.30 -16.62 27.12
C PRO A 238 -39.92 -15.19 26.66
N THR A 239 -40.51 -14.83 25.52
CA THR A 239 -40.88 -13.49 25.08
C THR A 239 -42.07 -12.97 25.89
N VAL A 240 -42.10 -11.66 26.20
CA VAL A 240 -43.31 -10.94 26.59
C VAL A 240 -43.73 -10.01 25.44
N ALA A 241 -45.03 -9.93 25.19
CA ALA A 241 -45.70 -9.28 24.08
C ALA A 241 -46.49 -8.02 24.52
N VAL A 242 -46.56 -7.00 23.64
CA VAL A 242 -47.75 -6.22 23.15
C VAL A 242 -48.71 -5.62 24.22
N ALA A 243 -49.23 -4.38 24.21
CA ALA A 243 -49.28 -3.14 23.39
C ALA A 243 -50.00 -2.04 24.27
N PRO A 244 -50.77 -1.07 23.72
CA PRO A 244 -50.45 0.16 22.99
C PRO A 244 -50.74 1.44 23.82
N ASP A 245 -50.55 2.61 23.19
CA ASP A 245 -51.16 3.91 23.55
C ASP A 245 -50.48 4.74 24.65
N LEU A 246 -49.90 5.88 24.24
CA LEU A 246 -49.72 7.09 25.05
C LEU A 246 -49.42 8.26 24.10
N ALA A 247 -50.43 8.65 23.33
CA ALA A 247 -50.60 10.06 23.03
C ALA A 247 -50.92 10.82 24.34
N LYS A 248 -50.36 12.03 24.48
CA LYS A 248 -50.57 13.04 25.55
C LYS A 248 -49.84 12.82 26.88
N GLN A 249 -48.70 13.50 26.99
CA GLN A 249 -48.41 14.41 28.10
C GLN A 249 -47.53 15.53 27.51
N ALA A 250 -48.14 16.61 27.03
CA ALA A 250 -48.45 17.78 27.84
C ALA A 250 -47.21 18.22 28.64
N ALA A 251 -46.37 18.98 27.95
CA ALA A 251 -45.44 19.89 28.56
C ALA A 251 -46.19 20.86 29.48
N GLU A 252 -45.65 21.08 30.67
CA GLU A 252 -45.75 22.33 31.44
C GLU A 252 -44.75 22.27 32.63
N PRO A 253 -44.27 23.41 33.13
CA PRO A 253 -42.92 23.85 32.80
C PRO A 253 -42.01 23.93 34.03
N ILE A 254 -40.74 23.59 33.86
CA ILE A 254 -39.69 24.05 34.77
C ILE A 254 -39.28 25.42 34.26
N ALA A 255 -40.00 26.44 34.70
CA ALA A 255 -39.67 27.83 34.44
C ALA A 255 -38.45 28.25 35.26
N ALA A 256 -37.48 28.76 34.50
CA ALA A 256 -36.62 29.91 34.80
C ALA A 256 -35.62 29.77 35.97
N SER A 257 -34.32 29.78 35.62
CA SER A 257 -33.48 30.98 35.85
C SER A 257 -32.15 30.88 35.10
N SER A 258 -32.04 31.63 34.01
CA SER A 258 -30.89 32.48 33.65
C SER A 258 -31.08 33.01 32.23
N PRO A 259 -31.47 34.28 32.06
CA PRO A 259 -31.47 34.95 30.77
C PRO A 259 -30.16 35.74 30.63
N GLU A 260 -29.18 35.24 29.88
CA GLU A 260 -28.13 36.10 29.29
C GLU A 260 -27.16 35.27 28.46
N ALA A 261 -27.47 35.17 27.16
CA ALA A 261 -26.54 35.32 26.03
C ALA A 261 -27.26 34.85 24.77
N VAL A 262 -28.29 35.59 24.34
CA VAL A 262 -28.65 35.59 22.93
C VAL A 262 -27.49 36.31 22.24
N VAL A 263 -26.48 35.56 21.80
CA VAL A 263 -25.52 36.05 20.84
C VAL A 263 -26.34 36.40 19.60
N GLN A 264 -26.61 37.69 19.40
CA GLN A 264 -27.22 38.17 18.17
C GLN A 264 -26.20 37.95 17.05
N SER A 265 -26.19 36.74 16.47
CA SER A 265 -25.38 36.40 15.29
C SER A 265 -25.90 37.25 14.14
N LYS A 266 -25.19 38.33 13.78
CA LYS A 266 -25.57 39.17 12.65
C LYS A 266 -25.28 38.37 11.38
N SER A 267 -26.29 38.17 10.54
CA SER A 267 -26.11 37.57 9.21
C SER A 267 -25.12 38.42 8.42
N TYR A 268 -24.08 37.80 7.88
CA TYR A 268 -23.07 38.47 7.08
C TYR A 268 -23.37 38.23 5.60
N ASP A 269 -23.35 39.29 4.78
CA ASP A 269 -23.67 39.20 3.35
C ASP A 269 -22.47 38.67 2.55
N LEU A 270 -22.14 37.40 2.79
CA LEU A 270 -21.05 36.68 2.13
C LEU A 270 -21.27 36.55 0.62
N ARG A 271 -22.53 36.52 0.17
CA ARG A 271 -22.87 36.36 -1.24
C ARG A 271 -22.35 37.52 -2.08
N THR A 272 -22.58 38.75 -1.63
CA THR A 272 -22.09 39.96 -2.32
C THR A 272 -20.57 40.00 -2.36
N VAL A 273 -19.92 39.65 -1.25
CA VAL A 273 -18.45 39.61 -1.14
C VAL A 273 -17.82 38.59 -2.08
N LEU A 274 -18.40 37.39 -2.20
CA LEU A 274 -17.89 36.34 -3.09
C LEU A 274 -18.09 36.68 -4.57
N ILE A 275 -19.17 37.40 -4.91
CA ILE A 275 -19.41 37.91 -6.27
C ILE A 275 -18.37 38.99 -6.62
N GLU A 276 -18.09 39.92 -5.70
CA GLU A 276 -17.05 40.95 -5.87
C GLU A 276 -15.65 40.33 -5.99
N ALA A 277 -15.39 39.23 -5.29
CA ALA A 277 -14.16 38.44 -5.39
C ALA A 277 -14.06 37.59 -6.68
N GLN A 278 -14.97 37.76 -7.65
CA GLN A 278 -15.02 37.03 -8.92
C GLN A 278 -15.23 35.51 -8.76
N ARG A 279 -15.88 35.06 -7.67
CA ARG A 279 -16.20 33.65 -7.43
C ARG A 279 -17.70 33.45 -7.25
N PRO A 280 -18.51 33.65 -8.32
CA PRO A 280 -19.96 33.42 -8.26
C PRO A 280 -20.31 31.95 -7.96
N ASP A 281 -19.44 31.01 -8.36
CA ASP A 281 -19.64 29.56 -8.16
C ASP A 281 -19.67 29.16 -6.68
N LEU A 282 -18.97 29.92 -5.82
CA LEU A 282 -18.97 29.70 -4.35
C LEU A 282 -20.14 30.40 -3.66
N ALA A 283 -20.72 31.42 -4.28
CA ALA A 283 -21.75 32.28 -3.70
C ALA A 283 -23.16 31.66 -3.75
N GLU A 284 -23.35 30.58 -4.53
CA GLU A 284 -24.67 30.02 -4.79
C GLU A 284 -25.25 29.26 -3.59
N ASN A 285 -24.41 28.47 -2.90
CA ASN A 285 -24.82 27.51 -1.87
C ASN A 285 -24.19 27.76 -0.50
N VAL A 286 -23.61 28.94 -0.27
CA VAL A 286 -22.90 29.28 0.95
C VAL A 286 -23.51 30.51 1.62
N THR A 287 -23.69 30.43 2.92
CA THR A 287 -24.13 31.52 3.79
C THR A 287 -23.18 31.64 4.98
N GLY A 288 -23.23 32.76 5.70
CA GLY A 288 -22.49 32.80 6.95
C GLY A 288 -22.92 33.90 7.91
N ARG A 289 -22.49 33.72 9.14
CA ARG A 289 -22.84 34.53 10.30
C ARG A 289 -21.59 34.94 11.03
N LEU A 290 -21.52 36.21 11.40
CA LEU A 290 -20.39 36.75 12.14
C LEU A 290 -20.69 36.68 13.65
N GLU A 291 -19.90 35.91 14.37
CA GLU A 291 -20.00 35.72 15.82
C GLU A 291 -18.71 36.20 16.48
N GLY A 292 -18.74 37.39 17.10
CA GLY A 292 -17.62 37.89 17.92
C GLY A 292 -16.28 38.01 17.19
N GLY A 293 -16.28 38.20 15.87
CA GLY A 293 -15.07 38.25 15.02
C GLY A 293 -14.78 36.95 14.26
N THR A 294 -15.45 35.85 14.59
CA THR A 294 -15.36 34.58 13.84
C THR A 294 -16.50 34.49 12.83
N LEU A 295 -16.19 34.27 11.55
CA LEU A 295 -17.19 34.05 10.52
C LEU A 295 -17.51 32.55 10.42
N VAL A 296 -18.70 32.17 10.87
CA VAL A 296 -19.21 30.81 10.76
C VAL A 296 -19.89 30.66 9.40
N ILE A 297 -19.38 29.74 8.59
CA ILE A 297 -19.82 29.51 7.23
C ILE A 297 -20.60 28.20 7.16
N GLU A 298 -21.78 28.24 6.56
CA GLU A 298 -22.69 27.10 6.43
C GLU A 298 -23.09 26.96 4.94
N GLY A 299 -22.98 25.75 4.40
CA GLY A 299 -23.34 25.52 2.99
C GLY A 299 -22.75 24.26 2.39
N SER A 300 -22.76 24.21 1.05
CA SER A 300 -22.10 23.14 0.30
C SER A 300 -21.23 23.70 -0.82
N VAL A 301 -20.06 23.12 -1.03
CA VAL A 301 -19.11 23.50 -2.09
C VAL A 301 -18.82 22.32 -3.01
N ALA A 302 -18.49 22.62 -4.27
CA ALA A 302 -18.29 21.61 -5.31
C ALA A 302 -16.98 20.82 -5.19
N SER A 303 -16.03 21.25 -4.36
CA SER A 303 -14.75 20.55 -4.20
C SER A 303 -14.07 20.96 -2.88
N GLU A 304 -13.13 20.14 -2.42
CA GLU A 304 -12.28 20.49 -1.26
C GLU A 304 -11.36 21.67 -1.59
N ALA A 305 -10.88 21.77 -2.83
CA ALA A 305 -10.16 22.95 -3.29
C ALA A 305 -11.00 24.23 -3.16
N ALA A 306 -12.27 24.18 -3.57
CA ALA A 306 -13.21 25.29 -3.41
C ALA A 306 -13.46 25.66 -1.94
N ARG A 307 -13.45 24.66 -1.03
CA ARG A 307 -13.56 24.89 0.42
C ARG A 307 -12.34 25.64 0.97
N ALA A 308 -11.14 25.23 0.58
CA ALA A 308 -9.89 25.86 1.00
C ALA A 308 -9.77 27.29 0.49
N GLU A 309 -10.15 27.53 -0.78
CA GLU A 309 -10.17 28.87 -1.36
C GLU A 309 -11.19 29.79 -0.68
N LEU A 310 -12.36 29.26 -0.32
CA LEU A 310 -13.37 30.00 0.45
C LEU A 310 -12.82 30.43 1.81
N GLU A 311 -12.12 29.54 2.52
CA GLU A 311 -11.47 29.86 3.79
C GLU A 311 -10.44 30.97 3.63
N GLU A 312 -9.59 30.89 2.61
CA GLU A 312 -8.57 31.91 2.32
C GLU A 312 -9.21 33.27 1.98
N LEU A 313 -10.26 33.29 1.16
CA LEU A 313 -10.98 34.51 0.81
C LEU A 313 -11.61 35.17 2.04
N VAL A 314 -12.17 34.37 2.94
CA VAL A 314 -12.80 34.88 4.16
C VAL A 314 -11.78 35.47 5.13
N LEU A 315 -10.60 34.85 5.26
CA LEU A 315 -9.51 35.39 6.09
C LEU A 315 -8.94 36.72 5.56
N ARG A 316 -9.19 37.06 4.28
CA ARG A 316 -8.79 38.34 3.69
C ARG A 316 -9.77 39.48 4.00
N LEU A 317 -10.95 39.18 4.55
CA LEU A 317 -11.99 40.17 4.77
C LEU A 317 -11.71 41.05 6.00
N PRO A 318 -11.93 42.37 5.91
CA PRO A 318 -11.77 43.25 7.05
C PRO A 318 -12.84 42.97 8.11
N GLY A 319 -12.43 42.73 9.35
CA GLY A 319 -13.32 42.48 10.49
C GLY A 319 -13.64 40.99 10.74
N VAL A 320 -12.89 40.08 10.12
CA VAL A 320 -12.93 38.63 10.40
C VAL A 320 -11.57 38.21 10.95
N ASP A 321 -11.53 37.78 12.21
CA ASP A 321 -10.32 37.33 12.90
C ASP A 321 -10.09 35.82 12.73
N ALA A 322 -11.17 35.06 12.49
CA ALA A 322 -11.14 33.62 12.25
C ALA A 322 -12.30 33.17 11.34
N ALA A 323 -12.07 32.12 10.54
CA ALA A 323 -13.09 31.48 9.70
C ALA A 323 -13.41 30.09 10.25
N SER A 324 -14.69 29.76 10.40
CA SER A 324 -15.15 28.41 10.76
C SER A 324 -15.87 27.78 9.57
N VAL A 325 -15.21 26.80 8.95
CA VAL A 325 -15.67 26.09 7.73
C VAL A 325 -16.20 24.69 8.06
N VAL A 326 -16.38 24.39 9.35
CA VAL A 326 -16.78 23.06 9.86
C VAL A 326 -18.15 22.63 9.31
N ASN A 327 -19.05 23.58 9.04
CA ASN A 327 -20.40 23.33 8.54
C ASN A 327 -20.51 23.42 7.01
N VAL A 328 -19.38 23.39 6.29
CA VAL A 328 -19.36 23.39 4.82
C VAL A 328 -19.12 21.98 4.30
N LEU A 329 -20.15 21.42 3.66
CA LEU A 329 -20.12 20.07 3.10
C LEU A 329 -19.53 20.08 1.69
N VAL A 330 -18.62 19.16 1.39
CA VAL A 330 -18.10 19.00 0.02
C VAL A 330 -19.00 18.04 -0.76
N ARG A 331 -19.54 18.53 -1.87
CA ARG A 331 -20.37 17.77 -2.79
C ARG A 331 -19.82 17.89 -4.20
N PRO A 332 -18.98 16.92 -4.64
CA PRO A 332 -18.38 16.97 -5.96
C PRO A 332 -19.44 16.93 -7.08
N PRO A 333 -19.15 17.55 -8.24
CA PRO A 333 -20.03 17.47 -9.40
C PRO A 333 -20.10 16.03 -9.90
N ALA A 334 -21.18 15.66 -10.60
CA ALA A 334 -21.34 14.31 -11.14
C ALA A 334 -20.32 13.95 -12.24
N THR A 335 -19.71 14.96 -12.87
CA THR A 335 -18.75 14.80 -13.95
C THR A 335 -17.61 15.82 -13.84
N TYR A 336 -16.40 15.43 -14.22
CA TYR A 336 -15.22 16.28 -14.25
C TYR A 336 -14.54 16.23 -15.62
N THR A 337 -14.17 17.38 -16.18
CA THR A 337 -13.42 17.46 -17.43
C THR A 337 -11.94 17.62 -17.13
N VAL A 338 -11.14 16.64 -17.57
CA VAL A 338 -9.69 16.59 -17.34
C VAL A 338 -8.99 17.79 -17.98
N GLN A 339 -8.18 18.49 -17.21
CA GLN A 339 -7.38 19.63 -17.64
C GLN A 339 -5.93 19.23 -17.92
N GLU A 340 -5.15 20.16 -18.46
CA GLU A 340 -3.75 19.93 -18.75
C GLU A 340 -2.92 19.80 -17.46
N GLY A 341 -2.15 18.72 -17.35
CA GLY A 341 -1.34 18.43 -16.15
C GLY A 341 -2.06 17.61 -15.08
N ASP A 342 -3.33 17.27 -15.29
CA ASP A 342 -4.08 16.46 -14.35
C ASP A 342 -3.65 15.00 -14.31
N SER A 343 -3.73 14.43 -13.12
CA SER A 343 -3.60 13.01 -12.83
C SER A 343 -4.80 12.56 -12.00
N LEU A 344 -5.14 11.26 -12.00
CA LEU A 344 -6.21 10.76 -11.14
C LEU A 344 -5.97 11.13 -9.67
N TRP A 345 -4.71 11.20 -9.27
CA TRP A 345 -4.31 11.65 -7.96
C TRP A 345 -4.69 13.10 -7.69
N THR A 346 -4.30 14.03 -8.57
CA THR A 346 -4.60 15.46 -8.39
C THR A 346 -6.10 15.72 -8.48
N ILE A 347 -6.81 15.05 -9.38
CA ILE A 347 -8.27 15.15 -9.49
C ILE A 347 -8.94 14.63 -8.21
N SER A 348 -8.51 13.49 -7.67
CA SER A 348 -9.07 12.96 -6.42
C SER A 348 -8.80 13.89 -5.24
N LEU A 349 -7.60 14.46 -5.17
CA LEU A 349 -7.24 15.41 -4.13
C LEU A 349 -8.03 16.73 -4.26
N GLU A 350 -8.27 17.21 -5.48
CA GLU A 350 -9.03 18.43 -5.73
C GLU A 350 -10.51 18.25 -5.36
N LEU A 351 -11.12 17.15 -5.80
CA LEU A 351 -12.55 16.88 -5.63
C LEU A 351 -12.91 16.41 -4.23
N TYR A 352 -12.12 15.47 -3.67
CA TYR A 352 -12.43 14.80 -2.41
C TYR A 352 -11.49 15.17 -1.25
N GLY A 353 -10.39 15.87 -1.51
CA GLY A 353 -9.36 16.16 -0.50
C GLY A 353 -8.55 14.95 -0.04
N THR A 354 -8.83 13.76 -0.59
CA THR A 354 -8.12 12.51 -0.25
C THR A 354 -7.73 11.74 -1.51
N PRO A 355 -6.55 11.11 -1.53
CA PRO A 355 -6.17 10.17 -2.59
C PRO A 355 -6.87 8.80 -2.50
N ASP A 356 -7.55 8.50 -1.39
CA ASP A 356 -8.15 7.16 -1.20
C ASP A 356 -9.30 6.88 -2.21
N ARG A 357 -9.86 7.93 -2.81
CA ARG A 357 -10.95 7.86 -3.80
C ARG A 357 -10.47 7.66 -5.24
N ILE A 358 -9.17 7.51 -5.47
CA ILE A 358 -8.61 7.25 -6.81
C ILE A 358 -9.14 5.94 -7.38
N GLU A 359 -9.25 4.90 -6.55
CA GLU A 359 -9.73 3.59 -6.97
C GLU A 359 -11.20 3.63 -7.38
N ASP A 360 -12.03 4.33 -6.61
CA ASP A 360 -13.46 4.55 -6.89
C ASP A 360 -13.64 5.35 -8.19
N LEU A 361 -12.88 6.44 -8.35
CA LEU A 361 -12.90 7.26 -9.56
C LEU A 361 -12.44 6.45 -10.78
N PHE A 362 -11.44 5.60 -10.64
CA PHE A 362 -10.99 4.72 -11.72
C PHE A 362 -12.01 3.62 -12.04
N ALA A 363 -12.63 3.02 -11.03
CA ALA A 363 -13.65 1.99 -11.18
C ALA A 363 -14.89 2.52 -11.91
N ALA A 364 -15.34 3.74 -11.61
CA ALA A 364 -16.47 4.38 -12.28
C ALA A 364 -16.21 4.69 -13.76
N ASN A 365 -14.94 4.76 -14.18
CA ASN A 365 -14.53 5.18 -15.52
C ASN A 365 -13.80 4.10 -16.33
N ARG A 366 -13.91 2.82 -15.95
CA ARG A 366 -13.19 1.72 -16.62
C ARG A 366 -13.48 1.60 -18.12
N ASP A 367 -14.67 2.02 -18.55
CA ASP A 367 -15.09 1.96 -19.94
C ASP A 367 -14.35 2.97 -20.83
N ILE A 368 -13.93 4.10 -20.25
CA ILE A 368 -13.25 5.19 -20.95
C ILE A 368 -11.77 5.31 -20.59
N LEU A 369 -11.38 4.78 -19.42
CA LEU A 369 -10.02 4.84 -18.88
C LEU A 369 -9.46 3.41 -18.72
N PRO A 370 -8.68 2.90 -19.70
CA PRO A 370 -8.14 1.53 -19.65
C PRO A 370 -7.03 1.35 -18.61
N SER A 371 -6.34 2.43 -18.22
CA SER A 371 -5.33 2.43 -17.17
C SER A 371 -5.25 3.78 -16.46
N ALA A 372 -4.79 3.79 -15.21
CA ALA A 372 -4.69 5.01 -14.39
C ALA A 372 -3.84 6.14 -15.01
N ASN A 373 -2.92 5.79 -15.92
CA ASN A 373 -2.05 6.74 -16.60
C ASN A 373 -2.53 7.13 -18.01
N ALA A 374 -3.71 6.65 -18.44
CA ALA A 374 -4.25 6.90 -19.78
C ALA A 374 -5.19 8.13 -19.85
N LEU A 375 -5.04 9.07 -18.92
CA LEU A 375 -5.81 10.31 -18.92
C LEU A 375 -5.44 11.17 -20.13
N SER A 376 -6.45 11.78 -20.75
CA SER A 376 -6.28 12.72 -21.85
C SER A 376 -7.02 14.02 -21.54
N VAL A 377 -6.42 15.15 -21.89
CA VAL A 377 -7.02 16.48 -21.69
C VAL A 377 -8.34 16.59 -22.46
N GLY A 378 -9.38 17.12 -21.83
CA GLY A 378 -10.73 17.21 -22.36
C GLY A 378 -11.59 15.96 -22.17
N MET A 379 -11.05 14.89 -21.57
CA MET A 379 -11.82 13.70 -21.21
C MET A 379 -12.82 14.02 -20.10
N VAL A 380 -14.07 13.57 -20.24
CA VAL A 380 -15.10 13.73 -19.20
C VAL A 380 -15.17 12.46 -18.37
N LEU A 381 -14.81 12.57 -17.09
CA LEU A 381 -14.87 11.50 -16.09
C LEU A 381 -16.18 11.58 -15.32
N GLN A 382 -16.77 10.43 -15.01
CA GLN A 382 -17.84 10.30 -14.02
C GLN A 382 -17.24 10.33 -12.62
N VAL A 383 -17.84 11.14 -11.75
CA VAL A 383 -17.33 11.39 -10.40
C VAL A 383 -18.35 10.81 -9.40
N PRO A 384 -17.97 9.78 -8.63
CA PRO A 384 -18.81 9.25 -7.57
C PRO A 384 -19.20 10.29 -6.50
N PRO A 385 -20.43 10.27 -5.98
CA PRO A 385 -20.79 11.13 -4.84
C PRO A 385 -20.09 10.66 -3.55
N VAL A 386 -19.85 11.61 -2.64
CA VAL A 386 -19.41 11.32 -1.27
C VAL A 386 -20.65 11.02 -0.43
N GLU A 387 -20.74 9.81 0.13
CA GLU A 387 -21.83 9.40 1.04
C GLU A 387 -21.73 10.04 2.43
#